data_AF-A0A8T2JQ64-F1
#
_entry.id   AF-A0A8T2JQ64-F1
#
_cell.length_a   1.000
_cell.length_b   1.000
_cell.length_c   1.000
_cell.angle_alpha   90.00
_cell.angle_beta   90.00
_cell.angle_gamma   90.00
#
_symmetry.space_group_name_H-M   'P 1'
#
loop_
_entity.id
_entity.type
_entity.pdbx_description
1 polymer ?
#
loop_
_entity_poly.entity_id
_entity_poly.type
_entity_poly.pdbx_seq_one_letter_code
_entity_poly.pdbx_strand_id
1 'polypeptide(L)'
;MTEEKSVTSDQHPHLKAILEKGQELLTYCILWERTLVGISGKFGSGIASYFLFLRLLILLNLVSLLLTTGLLIVPTISSEDNRQPSGQMCSYVHNSRFDIRLAYLLTPLSFLIVCCLYLLRCTVRGLTLRRVKSRDYRTRISSRVFSAWDFCIQEDESSLVKQQNLSNDIKVVLPRGERWFWDSAGQPFSTRVRVLTIRVLINCMILTLMEQVGPILRLIIQYLVPLVISLVDLILPLIFTLLVRFEGQSPNTEINLTIIRCVFLRLGTLGIFLFSLGQKILCLNKSDTSCNDCGYNANFQCWETSVGQEFYKLSMFHFLEMLMKFLLLQLPMRFLSSRFHCRLIHWLSPKQFRLPQNILDVVYGQTLVWGGLFYAPLLPLLYLIYIFITFYVKRFYLYHACDTPQKLYRESTSRILFHFVLLLGLITILLPLLYMVVSAHPSPSCGLFTNHKTSWEAIQNITQSTLPFAVLSVLDFLSSELCGYVLLLLLR
;
A
#
# COMPACT_ATOMS: atom_id res chain seq x y z
N MET A 1 9.23 -4.21 -57.59
CA MET A 1 9.48 -2.80 -57.91
C MET A 1 8.84 -2.01 -56.77
N THR A 2 9.51 -1.62 -55.70
CA THR A 2 10.91 -1.24 -55.47
C THR A 2 11.46 -1.91 -54.20
N GLU A 3 12.67 -2.46 -54.34
CA GLU A 3 13.60 -2.68 -53.22
C GLU A 3 14.01 -1.31 -52.66
N GLU A 4 14.03 -1.15 -51.34
CA GLU A 4 14.99 -0.26 -50.70
C GLU A 4 15.58 -1.01 -49.50
N LYS A 5 16.79 -1.54 -49.74
CA LYS A 5 17.65 -2.24 -48.79
C LYS A 5 18.27 -1.23 -47.81
N SER A 6 18.09 -1.51 -46.53
CA SER A 6 19.14 -1.55 -45.50
C SER A 6 20.45 -0.77 -45.79
N VAL A 7 20.57 0.49 -45.35
CA VAL A 7 21.87 1.12 -45.03
C VAL A 7 21.67 2.26 -44.01
N THR A 8 21.54 1.95 -42.71
CA THR A 8 21.98 2.82 -41.58
C THR A 8 21.94 2.02 -40.27
N SER A 9 22.56 0.85 -40.23
CA SER A 9 22.72 0.07 -38.99
C SER A 9 24.11 -0.56 -38.97
N ASP A 10 25.16 0.25 -39.01
CA ASP A 10 26.53 -0.17 -38.67
C ASP A 10 27.46 1.05 -38.66
N GLN A 11 27.35 1.93 -37.65
CA GLN A 11 28.34 3.02 -37.51
C GLN A 11 29.13 3.05 -36.22
N HIS A 12 28.80 2.30 -35.17
CA HIS A 12 29.73 2.14 -34.03
C HIS A 12 29.55 0.80 -33.31
N PRO A 13 30.23 -0.28 -33.73
CA PRO A 13 30.20 -1.57 -33.04
C PRO A 13 30.71 -1.47 -31.59
N HIS A 14 31.66 -0.57 -31.33
CA HIS A 14 32.12 -0.26 -29.98
C HIS A 14 31.05 0.42 -29.13
N LEU A 15 30.25 1.34 -29.68
CA LEU A 15 29.16 2.00 -28.95
C LEU A 15 28.03 1.02 -28.64
N LYS A 16 27.72 0.11 -29.57
CA LYS A 16 26.74 -0.97 -29.36
C LYS A 16 27.22 -1.95 -28.28
N ALA A 17 28.49 -2.35 -28.29
CA ALA A 17 29.09 -3.19 -27.26
C ALA A 17 29.18 -2.48 -25.89
N ILE A 18 29.39 -1.16 -25.85
CA ILE A 18 29.36 -0.35 -24.62
C ILE A 18 27.92 -0.19 -24.12
N LEU A 19 26.93 -0.02 -25.01
CA LEU A 19 25.51 0.03 -24.67
C LEU A 19 24.99 -1.33 -24.18
N GLU A 20 25.43 -2.44 -24.79
CA GLU A 20 25.10 -3.80 -24.37
C GLU A 20 25.78 -4.15 -23.05
N LYS A 21 27.08 -3.86 -22.86
CA LYS A 21 27.75 -3.98 -21.56
C LYS A 21 27.15 -3.06 -20.51
N GLY A 22 26.77 -1.85 -20.90
CA GLY A 22 26.08 -0.88 -20.04
C GLY A 22 24.70 -1.39 -19.64
N GLN A 23 23.95 -1.99 -20.56
CA GLN A 23 22.69 -2.69 -20.28
C GLN A 23 22.90 -3.91 -19.40
N GLU A 24 23.92 -4.74 -19.62
CA GLU A 24 24.25 -5.89 -18.76
C GLU A 24 24.66 -5.46 -17.34
N LEU A 25 25.44 -4.38 -17.21
CA LEU A 25 25.80 -3.80 -15.92
C LEU A 25 24.59 -3.15 -15.24
N LEU A 26 23.73 -2.46 -15.99
CA LEU A 26 22.43 -1.98 -15.50
C LEU A 26 21.56 -3.15 -15.03
N THR A 27 21.49 -4.24 -15.79
CA THR A 27 20.78 -5.50 -15.45
C THR A 27 21.34 -6.12 -14.16
N TYR A 28 22.64 -5.97 -13.90
CA TYR A 28 23.29 -6.38 -12.65
C TYR A 28 23.00 -5.43 -11.47
N CYS A 29 22.94 -4.12 -11.72
CA CYS A 29 22.57 -3.09 -10.74
C CYS A 29 21.06 -3.07 -10.42
N ILE A 30 20.24 -3.65 -11.29
CA ILE A 30 18.79 -3.79 -11.14
C ILE A 30 18.52 -4.87 -10.07
N LEU A 31 18.18 -4.41 -8.86
CA LEU A 31 17.88 -5.25 -7.70
C LEU A 31 16.97 -6.45 -8.07
N TRP A 32 17.48 -7.67 -7.86
CA TRP A 32 16.79 -8.96 -7.96
C TRP A 32 16.22 -9.36 -9.34
N GLU A 33 16.73 -8.83 -10.46
CA GLU A 33 16.22 -9.17 -11.80
C GLU A 33 16.19 -10.67 -12.09
N ARG A 34 17.32 -11.37 -11.90
CA ARG A 34 17.41 -12.83 -12.11
C ARG A 34 16.41 -13.61 -11.24
N THR A 35 16.23 -13.17 -10.00
CA THR A 35 15.28 -13.78 -9.06
C THR A 35 13.84 -13.59 -9.55
N LEU A 36 13.50 -12.40 -10.07
CA LEU A 36 12.18 -12.10 -10.62
C LEU A 36 11.87 -12.93 -11.87
N VAL A 37 12.86 -13.10 -12.76
CA VAL A 37 12.73 -13.96 -13.95
C VAL A 37 12.50 -15.41 -13.52
N GLY A 38 13.24 -15.92 -12.55
CA GLY A 38 13.05 -17.27 -12.01
C GLY A 38 11.67 -17.49 -11.37
N ILE A 39 11.16 -16.50 -10.62
CA ILE A 39 9.81 -16.53 -10.05
C ILE A 39 8.76 -16.49 -11.16
N SER A 40 8.94 -15.64 -12.17
CA SER A 40 8.02 -15.53 -13.30
C SER A 40 7.95 -16.81 -14.12
N GLY A 41 9.09 -17.48 -14.34
CA GLY A 41 9.15 -18.75 -15.06
C GLY A 41 8.46 -19.89 -14.33
N LYS A 42 8.61 -19.99 -13.00
CA LYS A 42 8.06 -21.11 -12.20
C LYS A 42 6.63 -20.90 -11.71
N PHE A 43 6.26 -19.67 -11.35
CA PHE A 43 5.00 -19.35 -10.68
C PHE A 43 4.09 -18.43 -11.50
N GLY A 44 4.54 -17.97 -12.66
CA GLY A 44 3.81 -17.08 -13.53
C GLY A 44 3.93 -15.60 -13.17
N SER A 45 3.55 -14.78 -14.13
CA SER A 45 3.67 -13.32 -14.11
C SER A 45 2.80 -12.59 -13.10
N GLY A 46 1.68 -13.19 -12.67
CA GLY A 46 0.83 -12.64 -11.61
C GLY A 46 1.57 -12.54 -10.27
N ILE A 47 2.28 -13.61 -9.89
CA ILE A 47 3.09 -13.65 -8.67
C ILE A 47 4.36 -12.81 -8.86
N ALA A 48 5.00 -12.85 -10.03
CA ALA A 48 6.13 -11.97 -10.33
C ALA A 48 5.75 -10.47 -10.20
N SER A 49 4.52 -10.10 -10.55
CA SER A 49 4.03 -8.72 -10.40
C SER A 49 3.97 -8.25 -8.94
N TYR A 50 3.83 -9.15 -7.96
CA TYR A 50 3.93 -8.81 -6.53
C TYR A 50 5.36 -8.46 -6.12
N PHE A 51 6.35 -9.27 -6.54
CA PHE A 51 7.75 -8.99 -6.22
C PHE A 51 8.27 -7.75 -6.97
N LEU A 52 7.76 -7.49 -8.18
CA LEU A 52 8.00 -6.23 -8.87
C LEU A 52 7.39 -5.04 -8.10
N PHE A 53 6.21 -5.23 -7.49
CA PHE A 53 5.59 -4.21 -6.64
C PHE A 53 6.38 -3.96 -5.35
N LEU A 54 6.90 -5.00 -4.69
CA LEU A 54 7.83 -4.84 -3.56
C LEU A 54 9.07 -4.02 -3.95
N ARG A 55 9.63 -4.29 -5.13
CA ARG A 55 10.77 -3.54 -5.66
C ARG A 55 10.44 -2.07 -5.92
N LEU A 56 9.25 -1.77 -6.45
CA LEU A 56 8.78 -0.38 -6.61
C LEU A 56 8.74 0.34 -5.27
N LEU A 57 8.25 -0.31 -4.22
CA LEU A 57 8.18 0.28 -2.88
C LEU A 57 9.57 0.49 -2.26
N ILE A 58 10.52 -0.42 -2.47
CA ILE A 58 11.92 -0.20 -2.09
C ILE A 58 12.46 1.07 -2.74
N LEU A 59 12.28 1.21 -4.05
CA LEU A 59 12.72 2.42 -4.77
C LEU A 59 12.05 3.67 -4.21
N LEU A 60 10.75 3.61 -3.91
CA LEU A 60 10.01 4.75 -3.39
C LEU A 60 10.52 5.20 -2.01
N ASN A 61 10.75 4.26 -1.10
CA ASN A 61 11.27 4.57 0.23
C ASN A 61 12.75 4.96 0.19
N LEU A 62 13.53 4.45 -0.76
CA LEU A 62 14.91 4.89 -1.00
C LEU A 62 14.94 6.36 -1.47
N VAL A 63 14.09 6.73 -2.42
CA VAL A 63 13.95 8.13 -2.86
C VAL A 63 13.49 9.01 -1.70
N SER A 64 12.50 8.56 -0.92
CA SER A 64 12.05 9.27 0.28
C SER A 64 13.19 9.51 1.26
N LEU A 65 13.99 8.48 1.55
CA LEU A 65 15.14 8.57 2.45
C LEU A 65 16.23 9.50 1.92
N LEU A 66 16.54 9.43 0.62
CA LEU A 66 17.53 10.31 0.00
C LEU A 66 17.09 11.78 0.06
N LEU A 67 15.80 12.05 -0.16
CA LEU A 67 15.23 13.39 -0.03
C LEU A 67 15.28 13.89 1.41
N THR A 68 14.87 13.08 2.39
CA THR A 68 14.88 13.49 3.80
C THR A 68 16.31 13.64 4.34
N THR A 69 17.21 12.72 4.04
CA THR A 69 18.62 12.81 4.45
C THR A 69 19.32 13.99 3.78
N GLY A 70 19.18 14.14 2.46
CA GLY A 70 19.84 15.18 1.68
C GLY A 70 19.34 16.59 1.95
N LEU A 71 18.02 16.78 2.15
CA LEU A 71 17.43 18.12 2.34
C LEU A 71 17.23 18.50 3.80
N LEU A 72 17.22 17.55 4.74
CA LEU A 72 17.00 17.85 6.16
C LEU A 72 18.24 17.56 7.00
N ILE A 73 18.82 16.36 6.89
CA ILE A 73 19.88 15.92 7.80
C ILE A 73 21.24 16.52 7.42
N VAL A 74 21.60 16.52 6.14
CA VAL A 74 22.90 17.07 5.68
C VAL A 74 23.04 18.56 6.00
N PRO A 75 22.05 19.44 5.72
CA PRO A 75 22.14 20.86 6.08
C PRO A 75 22.21 21.10 7.59
N THR A 76 21.55 20.26 8.42
CA THR A 76 21.64 20.41 9.88
C THR A 76 23.04 20.14 10.42
N ILE A 77 23.69 19.07 9.94
CA ILE A 77 25.04 18.69 10.40
C ILE A 77 26.08 19.71 9.95
N SER A 78 25.98 20.18 8.70
CA SER A 78 26.90 21.18 8.15
C SER A 78 26.82 22.55 8.84
N SER A 79 25.72 22.84 9.53
CA SER A 79 25.52 24.11 10.26
C SER A 79 26.10 24.07 11.67
N GLU A 80 26.23 22.89 12.28
CA GLU A 80 26.78 22.74 13.64
C GLU A 80 28.30 22.95 13.71
N ASP A 81 29.03 22.69 12.63
CA ASP A 81 30.50 22.80 12.57
C ASP A 81 31.03 24.26 12.69
N ASN A 82 30.14 25.26 12.72
CA ASN A 82 30.48 26.69 12.80
C ASN A 82 30.19 27.35 14.17
N ARG A 83 29.86 26.60 15.24
CA ARG A 83 29.60 27.20 16.57
C ARG A 83 30.87 27.31 17.43
N GLN A 84 31.41 28.54 17.54
CA GLN A 84 32.28 28.93 18.66
C GLN A 84 31.49 29.02 19.99
N PRO A 85 32.12 28.70 21.13
CA PRO A 85 31.46 28.75 22.44
C PRO A 85 31.60 30.16 23.03
N SER A 86 30.55 30.96 22.95
CA SER A 86 30.45 32.15 23.80
C SER A 86 28.99 32.36 24.18
N GLY A 87 28.75 32.32 25.50
CA GLY A 87 27.44 32.49 26.10
C GLY A 87 26.82 33.81 25.72
N GLN A 88 25.88 33.77 24.79
CA GLN A 88 24.83 34.75 24.61
C GLN A 88 23.69 34.09 23.84
N MET A 89 22.48 34.39 24.30
CA MET A 89 21.16 34.04 23.79
C MET A 89 21.16 33.74 22.28
N CYS A 90 20.65 32.55 21.91
CA CYS A 90 20.59 32.01 20.54
C CYS A 90 20.07 33.05 19.53
N SER A 91 20.99 33.83 18.97
CA SER A 91 20.74 34.68 17.83
C SER A 91 20.94 33.79 16.61
N TYR A 92 19.82 33.51 15.95
CA TYR A 92 19.78 32.79 14.69
C TYR A 92 20.65 33.53 13.67
N VAL A 93 21.75 32.91 13.25
CA VAL A 93 22.60 33.44 12.17
C VAL A 93 21.78 33.45 10.90
N HIS A 94 21.25 34.64 10.58
CA HIS A 94 20.60 34.93 9.33
C HIS A 94 21.70 35.17 8.31
N ASN A 95 22.22 34.10 7.68
CA ASN A 95 22.98 34.27 6.45
C ASN A 95 22.74 33.11 5.47
N SER A 96 22.21 33.49 4.30
CA SER A 96 22.02 32.72 3.05
C SER A 96 20.89 31.67 2.92
N ARG A 97 19.80 32.10 2.25
CA ARG A 97 18.93 31.40 1.27
C ARG A 97 18.26 30.04 1.56
N PHE A 98 18.60 29.30 2.62
CA PHE A 98 18.00 28.00 2.90
C PHE A 98 17.29 27.99 4.26
N ASP A 99 15.96 28.05 4.23
CA ASP A 99 15.14 28.06 5.43
C ASP A 99 14.73 26.62 5.81
N ILE A 100 15.29 26.11 6.90
CA ILE A 100 15.10 24.72 7.32
C ILE A 100 13.64 24.39 7.66
N ARG A 101 12.87 25.39 8.11
CA ARG A 101 11.43 25.27 8.40
C ARG A 101 10.63 24.91 7.16
N LEU A 102 10.97 25.58 6.05
CA LEU A 102 10.35 25.37 4.76
C LEU A 102 10.77 24.02 4.17
N ALA A 103 12.06 23.68 4.27
CA ALA A 103 12.57 22.39 3.82
C ALA A 103 11.88 21.23 4.55
N TYR A 104 11.71 21.33 5.87
CA TYR A 104 11.02 20.32 6.70
C TYR A 104 9.57 20.10 6.28
N LEU A 105 8.85 21.16 5.92
CA LEU A 105 7.44 21.07 5.53
C LEU A 105 7.27 20.64 4.07
N LEU A 106 8.00 21.27 3.14
CA LEU A 106 7.83 21.05 1.70
C LEU A 106 8.40 19.71 1.23
N THR A 107 9.48 19.21 1.82
CA THR A 107 10.10 17.94 1.38
C THR A 107 9.14 16.75 1.46
N PRO A 108 8.54 16.43 2.63
CA PRO A 108 7.59 15.33 2.71
C PRO A 108 6.29 15.59 1.93
N LEU A 109 5.76 16.81 1.95
CA LEU A 109 4.53 17.15 1.21
C LEU A 109 4.70 17.03 -0.31
N SER A 110 5.77 17.61 -0.86
CA SER A 110 6.08 17.52 -2.29
C SER A 110 6.33 16.08 -2.72
N PHE A 111 7.05 15.30 -1.91
CA PHE A 111 7.25 13.87 -2.15
C PHE A 111 5.91 13.12 -2.20
N LEU A 112 5.01 13.31 -1.23
CA LEU A 112 3.71 12.64 -1.20
C LEU A 112 2.81 13.07 -2.38
N ILE A 113 2.85 14.35 -2.79
CA ILE A 113 2.12 14.85 -3.97
C ILE A 113 2.67 14.22 -5.25
N VAL A 114 4.00 14.19 -5.44
CA VAL A 114 4.64 13.56 -6.60
C VAL A 114 4.32 12.05 -6.64
N CYS A 115 4.33 11.38 -5.48
CA CYS A 115 3.88 9.99 -5.36
C CYS A 115 2.43 9.83 -5.81
N CYS A 116 1.54 10.73 -5.38
CA CYS A 116 0.12 10.70 -5.76
C CYS A 116 -0.07 10.85 -7.26
N LEU A 117 0.59 11.85 -7.87
CA LEU A 117 0.54 12.08 -9.32
C LEU A 117 1.13 10.90 -10.12
N TYR A 118 2.25 10.33 -9.65
CA TYR A 118 2.85 9.14 -10.25
C TYR A 118 1.89 7.95 -10.22
N LEU A 119 1.31 7.64 -9.05
CA LEU A 119 0.36 6.53 -8.88
C LEU A 119 -0.93 6.75 -9.67
N LEU A 120 -1.43 7.99 -9.71
CA LEU A 120 -2.57 8.38 -10.54
C LEU A 120 -2.27 8.15 -12.03
N ARG A 121 -1.10 8.58 -12.51
CA ARG A 121 -0.67 8.34 -13.89
C ARG A 121 -0.58 6.84 -14.20
N CYS A 122 0.02 6.05 -13.31
CA CYS A 122 0.15 4.60 -13.45
C CYS A 122 -1.21 3.90 -13.51
N THR A 123 -2.14 4.27 -12.64
CA THR A 123 -3.49 3.71 -12.60
C THR A 123 -4.29 4.10 -13.84
N VAL A 124 -4.28 5.38 -14.23
CA VAL A 124 -4.98 5.88 -15.43
C VAL A 124 -4.41 5.23 -16.70
N ARG A 125 -3.09 5.21 -16.88
CA ARG A 125 -2.46 4.54 -18.04
C ARG A 125 -2.84 3.06 -18.10
N GLY A 126 -2.82 2.38 -16.96
CA GLY A 126 -3.24 0.99 -16.85
C GLY A 126 -4.70 0.77 -17.22
N LEU A 127 -5.60 1.62 -16.73
CA LEU A 127 -7.04 1.57 -17.05
C LEU A 127 -7.31 1.87 -18.52
N THR A 128 -6.64 2.86 -19.11
CA THR A 128 -6.76 3.19 -20.53
C THR A 128 -6.31 2.03 -21.41
N LEU A 129 -5.13 1.45 -21.14
CA LEU A 129 -4.64 0.26 -21.83
C LEU A 129 -5.60 -0.93 -21.69
N ARG A 130 -6.17 -1.12 -20.49
CA ARG A 130 -7.17 -2.16 -20.26
C ARG A 130 -8.47 -1.90 -21.03
N ARG A 131 -8.96 -0.67 -21.09
CA ARG A 131 -10.17 -0.32 -21.88
C ARG A 131 -9.94 -0.55 -23.36
N VAL A 132 -8.82 -0.09 -23.91
CA VAL A 132 -8.44 -0.30 -25.32
C VAL A 132 -8.37 -1.81 -25.62
N LYS A 133 -7.60 -2.56 -24.82
CA LYS A 133 -7.50 -4.02 -24.97
C LYS A 133 -8.85 -4.73 -24.75
N SER A 134 -9.73 -4.22 -23.91
CA SER A 134 -11.07 -4.80 -23.70
C SER A 134 -12.03 -4.52 -24.85
N ARG A 135 -11.86 -3.40 -25.56
CA ARG A 135 -12.66 -3.04 -26.73
C ARG A 135 -12.28 -3.89 -27.93
N ASP A 136 -11.01 -4.27 -28.05
CA ASP A 136 -10.48 -5.13 -29.12
C ASP A 136 -10.51 -6.64 -28.80
N TYR A 137 -10.67 -7.04 -27.53
CA TYR A 137 -10.50 -8.44 -27.08
C TYR A 137 -11.78 -9.06 -26.47
N ARG A 138 -12.91 -8.95 -27.16
CA ARG A 138 -13.90 -10.06 -27.13
C ARG A 138 -13.37 -11.14 -28.07
N THR A 139 -12.32 -11.86 -27.66
CA THR A 139 -11.91 -13.08 -28.38
C THR A 139 -13.11 -13.98 -28.44
N ARG A 140 -13.69 -14.15 -29.64
CA ARG A 140 -14.61 -15.25 -29.91
C ARG A 140 -13.89 -16.52 -29.44
N ILE A 141 -14.62 -17.42 -28.80
CA ILE A 141 -14.07 -18.70 -28.29
C ILE A 141 -13.22 -19.39 -29.36
N SER A 142 -13.60 -19.25 -30.63
CA SER A 142 -12.84 -19.70 -31.80
C SER A 142 -11.37 -19.28 -31.78
N SER A 143 -11.06 -18.00 -31.62
CA SER A 143 -9.66 -17.52 -31.63
C SER A 143 -8.78 -18.14 -30.54
N ARG A 144 -9.37 -18.51 -29.39
CA ARG A 144 -8.64 -19.20 -28.32
C ARG A 144 -8.37 -20.66 -28.65
N VAL A 145 -9.33 -21.34 -29.27
CA VAL A 145 -9.17 -22.71 -29.76
C VAL A 145 -8.07 -22.76 -30.81
N PHE A 146 -8.09 -21.82 -31.76
CA PHE A 146 -7.06 -21.75 -32.81
C PHE A 146 -5.68 -21.38 -32.26
N SER A 147 -5.58 -20.44 -31.32
CA SER A 147 -4.28 -20.07 -30.72
C SER A 147 -3.73 -21.12 -29.74
N ALA A 148 -4.58 -22.00 -29.23
CA ALA A 148 -4.18 -23.08 -28.32
C ALA A 148 -3.66 -24.32 -29.07
N TRP A 149 -3.84 -24.36 -30.39
CA TRP A 149 -3.33 -25.43 -31.24
C TRP A 149 -1.80 -25.39 -31.27
N ASP A 150 -1.18 -26.54 -30.99
CA ASP A 150 0.27 -26.65 -30.84
C ASP A 150 0.75 -27.90 -31.58
N PHE A 151 1.45 -27.69 -32.70
CA PHE A 151 1.95 -28.77 -33.56
C PHE A 151 3.22 -29.44 -33.00
N CYS A 152 3.81 -28.90 -31.93
CA CYS A 152 5.06 -29.40 -31.38
C CYS A 152 4.85 -30.51 -30.33
N ILE A 153 3.61 -30.85 -30.00
CA ILE A 153 3.28 -31.88 -29.01
C ILE A 153 3.30 -33.25 -29.69
N GLN A 154 4.29 -34.07 -29.34
CA GLN A 154 4.44 -35.44 -29.86
C GLN A 154 3.99 -36.51 -28.85
N GLU A 155 3.90 -36.16 -27.57
CA GLU A 155 3.50 -37.09 -26.49
C GLU A 155 2.00 -37.04 -26.20
N ASP A 156 1.39 -38.21 -26.05
CA ASP A 156 -0.05 -38.34 -25.77
C ASP A 156 -0.45 -37.74 -24.41
N GLU A 157 0.36 -37.94 -23.37
CA GLU A 157 0.16 -37.37 -22.03
C GLU A 157 0.11 -35.83 -22.08
N SER A 158 1.05 -35.23 -22.80
CA SER A 158 1.12 -33.78 -23.00
C SER A 158 -0.09 -33.24 -23.78
N SER A 159 -0.61 -34.02 -24.75
CA SER A 159 -1.82 -33.66 -25.51
C SER A 159 -3.09 -33.70 -24.65
N LEU A 160 -3.23 -34.71 -23.78
CA LEU A 160 -4.34 -34.86 -22.84
C LEU A 160 -4.37 -33.71 -21.83
N VAL A 161 -3.21 -33.34 -21.28
CA VAL A 161 -3.08 -32.19 -20.37
C VAL A 161 -3.45 -30.89 -21.09
N LYS A 162 -2.99 -30.68 -22.33
CA LYS A 162 -3.33 -29.50 -23.14
C LYS A 162 -4.84 -29.42 -23.42
N GLN A 163 -5.47 -30.56 -23.75
CA GLN A 163 -6.90 -30.66 -23.99
C GLN A 163 -7.72 -30.34 -22.73
N GLN A 164 -7.33 -30.89 -21.57
CA GLN A 164 -7.97 -30.62 -20.29
C GLN A 164 -7.83 -29.15 -19.89
N ASN A 165 -6.66 -28.54 -20.09
CA ASN A 165 -6.43 -27.13 -19.84
C ASN A 165 -7.32 -26.24 -20.72
N LEU A 166 -7.38 -26.51 -22.03
CA LEU A 166 -8.24 -25.77 -22.96
C LEU A 166 -9.73 -25.92 -22.61
N SER A 167 -10.17 -27.13 -22.27
CA SER A 167 -11.53 -27.42 -21.82
C SER A 167 -11.90 -26.60 -20.58
N ASN A 168 -10.99 -26.56 -19.60
CA ASN A 168 -11.18 -25.79 -18.37
C ASN A 168 -11.20 -24.28 -18.63
N ASP A 169 -10.35 -23.77 -19.51
CA ASP A 169 -10.32 -22.36 -19.88
C ASP A 169 -11.60 -21.92 -20.59
N ILE A 170 -12.15 -22.76 -21.49
CA ILE A 170 -13.43 -22.48 -22.16
C ILE A 170 -14.60 -22.56 -21.17
N LYS A 171 -14.61 -23.54 -20.26
CA LYS A 171 -15.62 -23.67 -19.19
C LYS A 171 -15.67 -22.44 -18.26
N VAL A 172 -14.56 -21.72 -18.09
CA VAL A 172 -14.49 -20.48 -17.30
C VAL A 172 -15.08 -19.28 -18.04
N VAL A 173 -14.98 -19.25 -19.38
CA VAL A 173 -15.48 -18.15 -20.23
C VAL A 173 -16.95 -18.32 -20.59
N LEU A 174 -17.43 -19.57 -20.66
CA LEU A 174 -18.86 -19.83 -20.81
C LEU A 174 -19.63 -19.17 -19.65
N PRO A 175 -20.74 -18.48 -19.92
CA PRO A 175 -21.54 -17.83 -18.89
C PRO A 175 -22.25 -18.88 -18.01
N ARG A 176 -21.50 -19.53 -17.12
CA ARG A 176 -22.05 -20.28 -15.98
C ARG A 176 -22.78 -19.35 -14.99
N GLY A 177 -22.64 -18.04 -15.14
CA GLY A 177 -23.28 -17.02 -14.32
C GLY A 177 -24.80 -16.91 -14.51
N GLU A 178 -25.35 -17.37 -15.64
CA GLU A 178 -26.81 -17.30 -15.86
C GLU A 178 -27.55 -18.44 -15.18
N ARG A 179 -26.93 -19.61 -15.00
CA ARG A 179 -27.55 -20.73 -14.26
C ARG A 179 -27.66 -20.44 -12.76
N TRP A 180 -26.70 -19.70 -12.20
CA TRP A 180 -26.72 -19.22 -10.81
C TRP A 180 -27.84 -18.23 -10.53
N PHE A 181 -28.24 -17.39 -11.50
CA PHE A 181 -29.34 -16.45 -11.32
C PHE A 181 -30.68 -17.18 -11.17
N TRP A 182 -30.89 -18.25 -11.94
CA TRP A 182 -32.07 -19.13 -11.81
C TRP A 182 -31.99 -20.06 -10.59
N ASP A 183 -30.82 -20.56 -10.19
CA ASP A 183 -30.66 -21.37 -8.96
C ASP A 183 -30.77 -20.52 -7.67
N SER A 184 -30.41 -19.24 -7.71
CA SER A 184 -30.54 -18.32 -6.56
C SER A 184 -31.98 -17.86 -6.31
N ALA A 185 -32.86 -18.03 -7.29
CA ALA A 185 -34.30 -17.80 -7.17
C ALA A 185 -35.03 -18.97 -6.48
N GLY A 186 -34.36 -20.12 -6.33
CA GLY A 186 -34.92 -21.34 -5.69
C GLY A 186 -34.33 -21.70 -4.33
N GLN A 187 -33.50 -20.84 -3.69
CA GLN A 187 -33.01 -21.14 -2.34
C GLN A 187 -34.08 -20.85 -1.27
N PRO A 188 -34.39 -21.81 -0.38
CA PRO A 188 -35.42 -21.62 0.63
C PRO A 188 -35.05 -20.48 1.59
N PHE A 189 -36.05 -19.68 1.97
CA PHE A 189 -35.92 -18.51 2.85
C PHE A 189 -35.13 -18.82 4.14
N SER A 190 -35.28 -20.04 4.68
CA SER A 190 -34.55 -20.55 5.84
C SER A 190 -33.01 -20.51 5.70
N THR A 191 -32.46 -20.83 4.51
CA THR A 191 -31.00 -20.81 4.29
C THR A 191 -30.46 -19.38 4.26
N ARG A 192 -31.22 -18.43 3.69
CA ARG A 192 -30.86 -17.00 3.71
C ARG A 192 -30.91 -16.42 5.12
N VAL A 193 -31.94 -16.76 5.89
CA VAL A 193 -32.07 -16.35 7.29
C VAL A 193 -30.95 -16.92 8.14
N ARG A 194 -30.57 -18.19 7.93
CA ARG A 194 -29.45 -18.84 8.64
C ARG A 194 -28.09 -18.19 8.35
N VAL A 195 -27.82 -17.82 7.10
CA VAL A 195 -26.57 -17.13 6.73
C VAL A 195 -26.56 -15.69 7.28
N LEU A 196 -27.71 -15.01 7.28
CA LEU A 196 -27.84 -13.68 7.88
C LEU A 196 -27.67 -13.72 9.40
N THR A 197 -28.28 -14.70 10.09
CA THR A 197 -28.10 -14.89 11.54
C THR A 197 -26.65 -15.23 11.88
N ILE A 198 -25.98 -16.09 11.11
CA ILE A 198 -24.55 -16.37 11.33
C ILE A 198 -23.70 -15.11 11.13
N ARG A 199 -23.98 -14.30 10.10
CA ARG A 199 -23.27 -13.02 9.88
C ARG A 199 -23.51 -12.02 11.01
N VAL A 200 -24.75 -11.91 11.51
CA VAL A 200 -25.09 -11.04 12.64
C VAL A 200 -24.43 -11.55 13.93
N LEU A 201 -24.46 -12.85 14.21
CA LEU A 201 -23.83 -13.45 15.39
C LEU A 201 -22.32 -13.30 15.39
N ILE A 202 -21.66 -13.46 14.24
CA ILE A 202 -20.21 -13.25 14.11
C ILE A 202 -19.86 -11.78 14.29
N ASN A 203 -20.61 -10.85 13.67
CA ASN A 203 -20.38 -9.42 13.84
C ASN A 203 -20.67 -8.95 15.28
N CYS A 204 -21.69 -9.51 15.94
CA CYS A 204 -21.98 -9.27 17.35
C CYS A 204 -20.90 -9.86 18.26
N MET A 205 -20.41 -11.08 17.98
CA MET A 205 -19.27 -11.66 18.72
C MET A 205 -18.02 -10.79 18.58
N ILE A 206 -17.76 -10.22 17.40
CA ILE A 206 -16.64 -9.30 17.18
C ILE A 206 -16.85 -7.99 17.97
N LEU A 207 -18.07 -7.45 18.00
CA LEU A 207 -18.39 -6.28 18.82
C LEU A 207 -18.23 -6.56 20.33
N THR A 208 -18.67 -7.71 20.82
CA THR A 208 -18.52 -8.07 22.24
C THR A 208 -17.08 -8.42 22.60
N LEU A 209 -16.29 -8.98 21.66
CA LEU A 209 -14.85 -9.17 21.84
C LEU A 209 -14.12 -7.83 21.91
N MET A 210 -14.54 -6.83 21.12
CA MET A 210 -14.02 -5.45 21.18
C MET A 210 -14.34 -4.78 22.53
N GLU A 211 -15.50 -5.08 23.11
CA GLU A 211 -15.95 -4.53 24.39
C GLU A 211 -15.29 -5.22 25.61
N GLN A 212 -15.04 -6.54 25.53
CA GLN A 212 -14.39 -7.31 26.60
C GLN A 212 -12.87 -7.10 26.74
N VAL A 213 -12.24 -6.33 25.84
CA VAL A 213 -10.87 -5.86 26.04
C VAL A 213 -10.79 -4.78 27.15
N GLY A 214 -11.94 -4.24 27.58
CA GLY A 214 -12.07 -3.20 28.61
C GLY A 214 -11.49 -3.49 30.02
N PRO A 215 -11.59 -4.70 30.61
CA PRO A 215 -11.17 -4.90 32.00
C PRO A 215 -9.72 -5.36 32.21
N ILE A 216 -9.06 -5.90 31.17
CA ILE A 216 -7.61 -6.21 31.18
C ILE A 216 -6.77 -4.94 30.86
N LEU A 217 -7.46 -3.83 30.58
CA LEU A 217 -6.97 -2.60 29.97
C LEU A 217 -6.22 -1.63 30.88
N ARG A 218 -6.28 -1.82 32.21
CA ARG A 218 -5.68 -0.87 33.15
C ARG A 218 -4.19 -1.09 33.45
N LEU A 219 -3.52 -2.05 32.79
CA LEU A 219 -2.09 -2.30 33.01
C LEU A 219 -1.14 -2.13 31.80
N ILE A 220 -1.61 -1.90 30.55
CA ILE A 220 -0.72 -1.69 29.38
C ILE A 220 -1.28 -0.62 28.42
N ILE A 221 -1.35 0.63 28.89
CA ILE A 221 -2.05 1.72 28.18
C ILE A 221 -1.30 2.21 26.91
N GLN A 222 -0.02 1.88 26.73
CA GLN A 222 0.81 2.44 25.64
C GLN A 222 0.88 1.60 24.35
N TYR A 223 0.53 0.30 24.39
CA TYR A 223 0.60 -0.63 23.24
C TYR A 223 -0.76 -1.19 22.81
N LEU A 224 -1.82 -0.77 23.49
CA LEU A 224 -3.17 -1.29 23.27
C LEU A 224 -3.66 -1.11 21.84
N VAL A 225 -3.57 0.11 21.30
CA VAL A 225 -4.16 0.44 20.00
C VAL A 225 -3.47 -0.34 18.86
N PRO A 226 -2.13 -0.38 18.76
CA PRO A 226 -1.45 -1.24 17.79
C PRO A 226 -1.78 -2.73 17.96
N LEU A 227 -1.84 -3.22 19.21
CA LEU A 227 -2.14 -4.62 19.49
C LEU A 227 -3.56 -5.01 19.02
N VAL A 228 -4.56 -4.18 19.31
CA VAL A 228 -5.95 -4.40 18.91
C VAL A 228 -6.07 -4.38 17.39
N ILE A 229 -5.47 -3.39 16.72
CA ILE A 229 -5.48 -3.32 15.24
C ILE A 229 -4.85 -4.58 14.64
N SER A 230 -3.68 -4.99 15.13
CA SER A 230 -3.02 -6.22 14.66
C SER A 230 -3.85 -7.49 14.92
N LEU A 231 -4.57 -7.56 16.04
CA LEU A 231 -5.46 -8.69 16.34
C LEU A 231 -6.64 -8.75 15.35
N VAL A 232 -7.27 -7.61 15.04
CA VAL A 232 -8.34 -7.53 14.04
C VAL A 232 -7.83 -7.96 12.67
N ASP A 233 -6.68 -7.45 12.25
CA ASP A 233 -6.08 -7.74 10.95
C ASP A 233 -5.55 -9.17 10.81
N LEU A 234 -5.39 -9.88 11.93
CA LEU A 234 -5.10 -11.31 11.99
C LEU A 234 -6.37 -12.17 11.90
N ILE A 235 -7.38 -11.89 12.73
CA ILE A 235 -8.56 -12.75 12.90
C ILE A 235 -9.59 -12.53 11.79
N LEU A 236 -9.83 -11.29 11.39
CA LEU A 236 -10.96 -10.95 10.54
C LEU A 236 -10.85 -11.50 9.10
N PRO A 237 -9.65 -11.53 8.46
CA PRO A 237 -9.48 -12.21 7.18
C PRO A 237 -9.75 -13.72 7.23
N LEU A 238 -9.45 -14.39 8.37
CA LEU A 238 -9.73 -15.81 8.56
C LEU A 238 -11.24 -16.04 8.57
N ILE A 239 -11.97 -15.23 9.33
CA ILE A 239 -13.44 -15.26 9.40
C ILE A 239 -14.05 -15.05 8.02
N PHE A 240 -13.58 -14.04 7.25
CA PHE A 240 -14.12 -13.82 5.90
C PHE A 240 -13.86 -14.99 4.96
N THR A 241 -12.70 -15.66 5.04
CA THR A 241 -12.50 -16.86 4.22
C THR A 241 -13.36 -18.04 4.63
N LEU A 242 -13.73 -18.16 5.91
CA LEU A 242 -14.71 -19.16 6.33
C LEU A 242 -16.10 -18.79 5.81
N LEU A 243 -16.50 -17.53 5.95
CA LEU A 243 -17.80 -17.01 5.55
C LEU A 243 -18.07 -17.17 4.05
N VAL A 244 -17.11 -16.81 3.19
CA VAL A 244 -17.34 -16.85 1.74
C VAL A 244 -17.40 -18.29 1.22
N ARG A 245 -16.69 -19.22 1.87
CA ARG A 245 -16.77 -20.66 1.56
C ARG A 245 -18.15 -21.26 1.89
N PHE A 246 -18.87 -20.68 2.86
CA PHE A 246 -20.27 -21.01 3.16
C PHE A 246 -21.28 -20.28 2.25
N GLU A 247 -20.91 -19.14 1.66
CA GLU A 247 -21.78 -18.36 0.77
C GLU A 247 -21.89 -18.95 -0.65
N GLY A 248 -21.07 -19.94 -0.99
CA GLY A 248 -21.15 -20.66 -2.27
C GLY A 248 -20.93 -19.79 -3.51
N GLN A 249 -20.41 -18.57 -3.38
CA GLN A 249 -20.26 -17.65 -4.51
C GLN A 249 -19.30 -18.16 -5.58
N SER A 250 -19.44 -17.66 -6.82
CA SER A 250 -18.51 -18.00 -7.90
C SER A 250 -17.07 -17.62 -7.51
N PRO A 251 -16.04 -18.43 -7.86
CA PRO A 251 -14.69 -18.28 -7.32
C PRO A 251 -14.04 -16.93 -7.67
N ASN A 252 -14.41 -16.30 -8.78
CA ASN A 252 -13.89 -14.99 -9.17
C ASN A 252 -14.60 -13.84 -8.45
N THR A 253 -15.90 -13.95 -8.16
CA THR A 253 -16.64 -12.96 -7.37
C THR A 253 -16.29 -13.07 -5.89
N GLU A 254 -16.08 -14.29 -5.38
CA GLU A 254 -15.59 -14.55 -4.02
C GLU A 254 -14.26 -13.82 -3.77
N ILE A 255 -13.27 -14.02 -4.64
CA ILE A 255 -11.96 -13.38 -4.49
C ILE A 255 -12.09 -11.85 -4.52
N ASN A 256 -12.84 -11.29 -5.48
CA ASN A 256 -12.98 -9.83 -5.59
C ASN A 256 -13.73 -9.22 -4.40
N LEU A 257 -14.77 -9.88 -3.90
CA LEU A 257 -15.54 -9.41 -2.74
C LEU A 257 -14.71 -9.48 -1.45
N THR A 258 -13.93 -10.55 -1.27
CA THR A 258 -12.98 -10.64 -0.15
C THR A 258 -11.92 -9.55 -0.23
N ILE A 259 -11.39 -9.25 -1.43
CA ILE A 259 -10.44 -8.15 -1.62
C ILE A 259 -11.06 -6.83 -1.20
N ILE A 260 -12.24 -6.50 -1.72
CA ILE A 260 -12.94 -5.25 -1.42
C ILE A 260 -13.16 -5.13 0.10
N ARG A 261 -13.69 -6.18 0.74
CA ARG A 261 -13.92 -6.21 2.20
C ARG A 261 -12.62 -6.02 2.99
N CYS A 262 -11.52 -6.67 2.60
CA CYS A 262 -10.23 -6.51 3.26
C CYS A 262 -9.61 -5.12 3.04
N VAL A 263 -9.79 -4.51 1.86
CA VAL A 263 -9.31 -3.15 1.58
C VAL A 263 -10.07 -2.15 2.45
N PHE A 264 -11.40 -2.21 2.45
CA PHE A 264 -12.24 -1.34 3.29
C PHE A 264 -11.95 -1.52 4.77
N LEU A 265 -11.72 -2.76 5.22
CA LEU A 265 -11.36 -3.02 6.61
C LEU A 265 -10.06 -2.33 6.99
N ARG A 266 -8.97 -2.57 6.26
CA ARG A 266 -7.63 -2.10 6.64
C ARG A 266 -7.43 -0.60 6.49
N LEU A 267 -7.97 -0.03 5.41
CA LEU A 267 -7.96 1.42 5.24
C LEU A 267 -8.98 2.09 6.17
N GLY A 268 -10.07 1.40 6.50
CA GLY A 268 -11.07 1.88 7.46
C GLY A 268 -10.55 1.90 8.90
N THR A 269 -9.87 0.85 9.36
CA THR A 269 -9.25 0.82 10.71
C THR A 269 -8.17 1.89 10.84
N LEU A 270 -7.34 2.06 9.81
CA LEU A 270 -6.38 3.17 9.75
C LEU A 270 -7.09 4.53 9.77
N GLY A 271 -8.16 4.71 8.97
CA GLY A 271 -8.94 5.94 8.95
C GLY A 271 -9.57 6.28 10.30
N ILE A 272 -10.12 5.29 11.01
CA ILE A 272 -10.67 5.46 12.36
C ILE A 272 -9.57 5.85 13.35
N PHE A 273 -8.40 5.20 13.27
CA PHE A 273 -7.25 5.58 14.10
C PHE A 273 -6.82 7.04 13.86
N LEU A 274 -6.69 7.46 12.59
CA LEU A 274 -6.31 8.84 12.24
C LEU A 274 -7.36 9.85 12.70
N PHE A 275 -8.65 9.51 12.59
CA PHE A 275 -9.74 10.36 13.06
C PHE A 275 -9.72 10.50 14.58
N SER A 276 -9.58 9.40 15.31
CA SER A 276 -9.49 9.40 16.77
C SER A 276 -8.27 10.19 17.26
N LEU A 277 -7.13 10.02 16.59
CA LEU A 277 -5.91 10.78 16.87
C LEU A 277 -6.12 12.28 16.60
N GLY A 278 -6.76 12.63 15.49
CA GLY A 278 -7.10 14.00 15.13
C GLY A 278 -8.05 14.65 16.14
N GLN A 279 -9.06 13.94 16.63
CA GLN A 279 -9.96 14.44 17.68
C GLN A 279 -9.21 14.77 18.97
N LYS A 280 -8.23 13.93 19.35
CA LYS A 280 -7.39 14.14 20.53
C LYS A 280 -6.46 15.37 20.38
N ILE A 281 -5.93 15.61 19.17
CA ILE A 281 -5.01 16.74 18.92
C ILE A 281 -5.76 18.05 18.75
N LEU A 282 -6.90 18.05 18.05
CA LEU A 282 -7.67 19.25 17.72
C LEU A 282 -8.69 19.64 18.79
N CYS A 283 -8.83 18.85 19.87
CA CYS A 283 -9.77 19.10 20.95
C CYS A 283 -11.21 19.39 20.48
N LEU A 284 -11.69 18.64 19.48
CA LEU A 284 -13.02 18.85 18.88
C LEU A 284 -14.17 18.54 19.85
N ASN A 285 -13.90 17.75 20.90
CA ASN A 285 -14.90 17.37 21.91
C ASN A 285 -14.58 18.06 23.25
N LYS A 286 -15.31 19.14 23.56
CA LYS A 286 -15.10 19.98 24.77
C LYS A 286 -15.39 19.27 26.11
N SER A 287 -15.88 18.02 26.08
CA SER A 287 -16.26 17.23 27.25
C SER A 287 -15.09 16.47 27.90
N ASP A 288 -13.93 16.36 27.25
CA ASP A 288 -12.76 15.69 27.82
C ASP A 288 -11.95 16.66 28.68
N THR A 289 -11.83 16.34 29.97
CA THR A 289 -10.96 17.04 30.93
C THR A 289 -9.48 17.06 30.49
N SER A 290 -9.09 16.20 29.55
CA SER A 290 -7.75 16.18 28.95
C SER A 290 -7.46 17.35 28.01
N CYS A 291 -8.48 18.06 27.51
CA CYS A 291 -8.32 19.31 26.76
C CYS A 291 -8.35 20.56 27.64
N ASN A 292 -8.65 20.42 28.95
CA ASN A 292 -8.54 21.51 29.91
C ASN A 292 -7.10 21.70 30.43
N ASP A 293 -6.22 20.71 30.24
CA ASP A 293 -4.79 20.84 30.50
C ASP A 293 -3.99 20.92 29.18
N CYS A 294 -4.12 22.05 28.49
CA CYS A 294 -2.93 22.70 27.91
C CYS A 294 -2.18 23.52 28.99
N GLY A 295 -2.49 23.27 30.27
CA GLY A 295 -1.68 23.59 31.44
C GLY A 295 -0.50 22.62 31.53
N TYR A 296 0.69 23.17 31.47
CA TYR A 296 1.98 22.49 31.39
C TYR A 296 2.11 21.27 32.34
N ASN A 297 2.26 20.07 31.77
CA ASN A 297 2.65 18.88 32.51
C ASN A 297 4.11 18.51 32.16
N ALA A 298 4.96 18.31 33.17
CA ALA A 298 6.42 18.19 32.99
C ALA A 298 6.90 16.94 32.22
N ASN A 299 6.00 15.96 31.99
CA ASN A 299 6.40 14.64 31.49
C ASN A 299 6.04 14.33 30.02
N PHE A 300 5.17 15.11 29.35
CA PHE A 300 4.84 14.90 27.93
C PHE A 300 4.55 16.24 27.22
N GLN A 301 5.58 16.81 26.57
CA GLN A 301 5.55 18.21 26.11
C GLN A 301 5.33 18.42 24.60
N CYS A 302 5.35 17.36 23.77
CA CYS A 302 5.34 17.48 22.30
C CYS A 302 4.40 16.47 21.62
N TRP A 303 3.23 16.93 21.16
CA TRP A 303 2.24 16.05 20.53
C TRP A 303 2.73 15.52 19.17
N GLU A 304 3.53 16.28 18.41
CA GLU A 304 4.08 15.87 17.12
C GLU A 304 4.99 14.64 17.27
N THR A 305 5.79 14.62 18.34
CA THR A 305 6.66 13.49 18.66
C THR A 305 5.84 12.28 19.08
N SER A 306 4.76 12.47 19.84
CA SER A 306 3.84 11.39 20.20
C SER A 306 3.18 10.77 18.96
N VAL A 307 2.78 11.58 17.97
CA VAL A 307 2.24 11.07 16.71
C VAL A 307 3.28 10.21 15.97
N GLY A 308 4.52 10.69 15.87
CA GLY A 308 5.62 9.91 15.29
C GLY A 308 5.86 8.57 16.01
N GLN A 309 5.79 8.57 17.34
CA GLN A 309 5.90 7.35 18.15
C GLN A 309 4.78 6.35 17.86
N GLU A 310 3.53 6.79 17.68
CA GLU A 310 2.42 5.89 17.35
C GLU A 310 2.59 5.25 15.96
N PHE A 311 2.99 6.02 14.94
CA PHE A 311 3.28 5.47 13.61
C PHE A 311 4.46 4.49 13.63
N TYR A 312 5.50 4.77 14.42
CA TYR A 312 6.62 3.85 14.62
C TYR A 312 6.16 2.54 15.26
N LYS A 313 5.37 2.59 16.34
CA LYS A 313 4.81 1.39 16.98
C LYS A 313 3.96 0.59 16.00
N LEU A 314 3.05 1.23 15.27
CA LEU A 314 2.20 0.56 14.28
C LEU A 314 3.04 -0.13 13.18
N SER A 315 4.10 0.53 12.71
CA SER A 315 5.00 -0.04 11.71
C SER A 315 5.73 -1.29 12.24
N MET A 316 6.23 -1.22 13.48
CA MET A 316 6.90 -2.35 14.12
C MET A 316 5.94 -3.53 14.36
N PHE A 317 4.76 -3.28 14.92
CA PHE A 317 3.75 -4.31 15.17
C PHE A 317 3.27 -4.95 13.86
N HIS A 318 3.12 -4.16 12.79
CA HIS A 318 2.78 -4.69 11.48
C HIS A 318 3.86 -5.65 10.93
N PHE A 319 5.14 -5.29 11.06
CA PHE A 319 6.24 -6.18 10.67
C PHE A 319 6.27 -7.45 11.51
N LEU A 320 6.08 -7.33 12.83
CA LEU A 320 6.00 -8.47 13.74
C LEU A 320 4.83 -9.39 13.37
N GLU A 321 3.65 -8.83 13.11
CA GLU A 321 2.46 -9.57 12.69
C GLU A 321 2.73 -10.37 11.40
N MET A 322 3.40 -9.76 10.42
CA MET A 322 3.80 -10.41 9.18
C MET A 322 4.73 -11.62 9.44
N LEU A 323 5.74 -11.44 10.30
CA LEU A 323 6.65 -12.52 10.68
C LEU A 323 5.91 -13.63 11.45
N MET A 324 5.07 -13.27 12.41
CA MET A 324 4.30 -14.22 13.21
C MET A 324 3.33 -15.03 12.35
N LYS A 325 2.64 -14.39 11.40
CA LYS A 325 1.81 -15.09 10.40
C LYS A 325 2.62 -16.09 9.58
N PHE A 326 3.83 -15.74 9.19
CA PHE A 326 4.70 -16.65 8.45
C PHE A 326 5.18 -17.83 9.31
N LEU A 327 5.72 -17.55 10.50
CA LEU A 327 6.33 -18.54 11.38
C LEU A 327 5.33 -19.47 12.07
N LEU A 328 4.19 -18.94 12.53
CA LEU A 328 3.23 -19.70 13.35
C LEU A 328 2.08 -20.30 12.55
N LEU A 329 1.68 -19.67 11.43
CA LEU A 329 0.55 -20.14 10.63
C LEU A 329 1.03 -20.78 9.33
N GLN A 330 1.87 -20.11 8.55
CA GLN A 330 2.20 -20.56 7.20
C GLN A 330 3.17 -21.75 7.17
N LEU A 331 4.29 -21.69 7.90
CA LEU A 331 5.28 -22.78 7.92
C LEU A 331 4.76 -24.06 8.59
N PRO A 332 4.15 -24.01 9.79
CA PRO A 332 3.71 -25.22 10.47
C PRO A 332 2.61 -25.91 9.69
N MET A 333 1.66 -25.15 9.11
CA MET A 333 0.58 -25.75 8.32
C MET A 333 1.07 -26.50 7.08
N ARG A 334 2.20 -26.12 6.48
CA ARG A 334 2.83 -26.91 5.40
C ARG A 334 3.47 -28.18 5.95
N PHE A 335 4.25 -28.05 7.03
CA PHE A 335 4.91 -29.19 7.64
C PHE A 335 3.89 -30.24 8.13
N LEU A 336 2.87 -29.81 8.87
CA LEU A 336 1.77 -30.65 9.32
C LEU A 336 1.02 -31.29 8.16
N SER A 337 0.77 -30.58 7.05
CA SER A 337 0.11 -31.16 5.87
C SER A 337 0.95 -32.24 5.17
N SER A 338 2.28 -32.19 5.26
CA SER A 338 3.16 -33.23 4.69
C SER A 338 3.27 -34.47 5.58
N ARG A 339 3.12 -34.30 6.89
CA ARG A 339 3.28 -35.38 7.89
C ARG A 339 1.96 -36.07 8.24
N PHE A 340 0.85 -35.33 8.28
CA PHE A 340 -0.44 -35.84 8.76
C PHE A 340 -1.52 -35.70 7.67
N HIS A 341 -2.17 -36.82 7.34
CA HIS A 341 -3.25 -36.90 6.35
C HIS A 341 -4.63 -36.53 6.94
N CYS A 342 -4.67 -35.63 7.93
CA CYS A 342 -5.92 -35.20 8.54
C CYS A 342 -6.68 -34.24 7.62
N ARG A 343 -7.98 -34.51 7.39
CA ARG A 343 -8.86 -33.67 6.56
C ARG A 343 -8.89 -32.21 7.03
N LEU A 344 -8.81 -31.95 8.34
CA LEU A 344 -8.81 -30.60 8.91
C LEU A 344 -7.52 -29.82 8.59
N ILE A 345 -6.36 -30.47 8.68
CA ILE A 345 -5.05 -29.86 8.38
C ILE A 345 -4.97 -29.52 6.89
N HIS A 346 -5.35 -30.46 6.03
CA HIS A 346 -5.43 -30.22 4.59
C HIS A 346 -6.52 -29.19 4.22
N TRP A 347 -7.55 -29.00 5.07
CA TRP A 347 -8.59 -27.98 4.89
C TRP A 347 -8.12 -26.57 5.29
N LEU A 348 -7.31 -26.46 6.34
CA LEU A 348 -6.76 -25.20 6.86
C LEU A 348 -5.51 -24.74 6.09
N SER A 349 -4.74 -25.66 5.52
CA SER A 349 -3.47 -25.35 4.87
C SER A 349 -3.69 -24.61 3.54
N PRO A 350 -3.12 -23.40 3.36
CA PRO A 350 -3.28 -22.63 2.14
C PRO A 350 -2.49 -23.27 1.00
N LYS A 351 -3.20 -23.80 -0.01
CA LYS A 351 -2.57 -24.48 -1.15
C LYS A 351 -1.90 -23.56 -2.18
N GLN A 352 -2.25 -22.28 -2.20
CA GLN A 352 -1.83 -21.33 -3.22
C GLN A 352 -1.46 -19.97 -2.64
N PHE A 353 -0.51 -19.29 -3.28
CA PHE A 353 -0.12 -17.94 -2.92
C PHE A 353 -1.28 -16.96 -3.17
N ARG A 354 -1.93 -16.51 -2.09
CA ARG A 354 -3.01 -15.52 -2.15
C ARG A 354 -2.45 -14.12 -2.39
N LEU A 355 -2.30 -13.78 -3.66
CA LEU A 355 -1.77 -12.52 -4.14
C LEU A 355 -2.39 -11.29 -3.44
N PRO A 356 -3.73 -11.12 -3.38
CA PRO A 356 -4.32 -9.88 -2.91
C PRO A 356 -4.07 -9.59 -1.43
N GLN A 357 -4.17 -10.60 -0.56
CA GLN A 357 -3.93 -10.45 0.88
C GLN A 357 -2.49 -9.97 1.16
N ASN A 358 -1.51 -10.59 0.49
CA ASN A 358 -0.10 -10.20 0.62
C ASN A 358 0.17 -8.78 0.11
N ILE A 359 -0.59 -8.30 -0.89
CA ILE A 359 -0.46 -6.92 -1.38
C ILE A 359 -1.05 -5.93 -0.39
N LEU A 360 -2.22 -6.24 0.17
CA LEU A 360 -2.84 -5.39 1.17
C LEU A 360 -1.96 -5.27 2.41
N ASP A 361 -1.21 -6.32 2.80
CA ASP A 361 -0.24 -6.24 3.91
C ASP A 361 0.81 -5.18 3.60
N VAL A 362 1.42 -5.29 2.42
CA VAL A 362 2.50 -4.41 2.00
C VAL A 362 2.02 -2.96 1.78
N VAL A 363 0.83 -2.77 1.19
CA VAL A 363 0.22 -1.43 1.03
C VAL A 363 -0.04 -0.79 2.39
N TYR A 364 -0.57 -1.55 3.36
CA TYR A 364 -0.79 -1.03 4.71
C TYR A 364 0.53 -0.55 5.35
N GLY A 365 1.59 -1.36 5.28
CA GLY A 365 2.92 -0.94 5.73
C GLY A 365 3.40 0.35 5.05
N GLN A 366 3.22 0.49 3.74
CA GLN A 366 3.59 1.72 3.01
C GLN A 366 2.77 2.94 3.47
N THR A 367 1.48 2.77 3.75
CA THR A 367 0.63 3.86 4.25
C THR A 367 1.08 4.38 5.61
N LEU A 368 1.53 3.50 6.50
CA LEU A 368 2.09 3.90 7.79
C LEU A 368 3.37 4.73 7.63
N VAL A 369 4.24 4.37 6.68
CA VAL A 369 5.46 5.15 6.39
C VAL A 369 5.12 6.54 5.90
N TRP A 370 4.17 6.67 4.98
CA TRP A 370 3.71 7.97 4.51
C TRP A 370 3.07 8.81 5.61
N GLY A 371 2.34 8.18 6.53
CA GLY A 371 1.73 8.88 7.67
C GLY A 371 2.76 9.38 8.67
N GLY A 372 3.77 8.57 8.94
CA GLY A 372 4.87 8.92 9.84
C GLY A 372 5.92 9.82 9.19
N LEU A 373 5.97 9.98 7.86
CA LEU A 373 7.06 10.67 7.16
C LEU A 373 7.28 12.11 7.66
N PHE A 374 6.21 12.84 7.96
CA PHE A 374 6.27 14.21 8.46
C PHE A 374 6.71 14.31 9.94
N TYR A 375 6.45 13.27 10.74
CA TYR A 375 6.72 13.29 12.19
C TYR A 375 8.01 12.50 12.55
N ALA A 376 8.40 11.55 11.71
CA ALA A 376 9.50 10.62 11.89
C ALA A 376 10.22 10.39 10.54
N PRO A 377 11.14 11.30 10.13
CA PRO A 377 11.77 11.29 8.80
C PRO A 377 12.68 10.08 8.52
N LEU A 378 13.07 9.33 9.56
CA LEU A 378 13.84 8.08 9.47
C LEU A 378 12.98 6.82 9.33
N LEU A 379 11.65 6.94 9.41
CA LEU A 379 10.74 5.80 9.24
C LEU A 379 10.88 5.09 7.87
N PRO A 380 11.18 5.78 6.74
CA PRO A 380 11.49 5.12 5.47
C PRO A 380 12.69 4.17 5.54
N LEU A 381 13.74 4.52 6.30
CA LEU A 381 14.91 3.65 6.48
C LEU A 381 14.53 2.35 7.18
N LEU A 382 13.75 2.45 8.26
CA LEU A 382 13.25 1.28 8.99
C LEU A 382 12.41 0.38 8.07
N TYR A 383 11.53 1.00 7.27
CA TYR A 383 10.69 0.24 6.36
C TYR A 383 11.46 -0.40 5.20
N LEU A 384 12.58 0.19 4.74
CA LEU A 384 13.48 -0.45 3.78
C LEU A 384 14.02 -1.78 4.32
N ILE A 385 14.38 -1.84 5.61
CA ILE A 385 14.81 -3.08 6.26
C ILE A 385 13.65 -4.08 6.30
N TYR A 386 12.45 -3.63 6.71
CA TYR A 386 11.26 -4.49 6.80
C TYR A 386 10.86 -5.08 5.44
N ILE A 387 10.82 -4.27 4.38
CA ILE A 387 10.42 -4.72 3.05
C ILE A 387 11.49 -5.63 2.42
N PHE A 388 12.77 -5.40 2.71
CA PHE A 388 13.86 -6.28 2.29
C PHE A 388 13.72 -7.66 2.95
N ILE A 389 13.50 -7.72 4.26
CA ILE A 389 13.22 -8.99 4.96
C ILE A 389 11.95 -9.64 4.40
N THR A 390 10.89 -8.86 4.20
CA THR A 390 9.62 -9.35 3.64
C THR A 390 9.82 -9.99 2.26
N PHE A 391 10.66 -9.43 1.40
CA PHE A 391 10.98 -10.01 0.09
C PHE A 391 11.54 -11.43 0.23
N TYR A 392 12.53 -11.63 1.09
CA TYR A 392 13.13 -12.96 1.29
C TYR A 392 12.20 -13.94 2.00
N VAL A 393 11.45 -13.49 3.01
CA VAL A 393 10.44 -14.31 3.70
C VAL A 393 9.37 -14.79 2.72
N LYS A 394 8.82 -13.90 1.89
CA LYS A 394 7.79 -14.25 0.91
C LYS A 394 8.33 -15.10 -0.24
N ARG A 395 9.59 -14.88 -0.65
CA ARG A 395 10.28 -15.76 -1.59
C ARG A 395 10.42 -17.16 -1.01
N PHE A 396 10.91 -17.28 0.23
CA PHE A 396 11.05 -18.58 0.88
C PHE A 396 9.70 -19.30 1.00
N TYR A 397 8.66 -18.58 1.44
CA TYR A 397 7.29 -19.08 1.50
C TYR A 397 6.80 -19.60 0.13
N LEU A 398 7.08 -18.87 -0.95
CA LEU A 398 6.67 -19.27 -2.28
C LEU A 398 7.35 -20.56 -2.75
N TYR A 399 8.65 -20.72 -2.51
CA TYR A 399 9.40 -21.89 -2.98
C TYR A 399 9.17 -23.16 -2.14
N HIS A 400 8.92 -23.01 -0.83
CA HIS A 400 8.85 -24.16 0.09
C HIS A 400 7.43 -24.51 0.53
N ALA A 401 6.52 -23.54 0.58
CA ALA A 401 5.17 -23.73 1.13
C ALA A 401 4.04 -23.66 0.10
N CYS A 402 4.26 -23.06 -1.07
CA CYS A 402 3.23 -22.93 -2.11
C CYS A 402 3.41 -23.96 -3.23
N ASP A 403 2.28 -24.50 -3.70
CA ASP A 403 2.26 -25.32 -4.91
C ASP A 403 2.25 -24.41 -6.16
N THR A 404 2.78 -24.90 -7.28
CA THR A 404 2.78 -24.15 -8.54
C THR A 404 1.36 -23.89 -9.02
N PRO A 405 0.99 -22.62 -9.32
CA PRO A 405 -0.40 -22.30 -9.68
C PRO A 405 -0.78 -22.91 -11.03
N GLN A 406 -1.87 -23.69 -11.05
CA GLN A 406 -2.43 -24.28 -12.28
C GLN A 406 -3.17 -23.24 -13.16
N LYS A 407 -3.49 -22.06 -12.61
CA LYS A 407 -4.13 -20.96 -13.35
C LYS A 407 -3.16 -19.79 -13.47
N LEU A 408 -2.80 -19.45 -14.70
CA LEU A 408 -2.07 -18.23 -15.02
C LEU A 408 -2.98 -17.03 -14.74
N TYR A 409 -2.67 -16.28 -13.69
CA TYR A 409 -3.37 -15.03 -13.39
C TYR A 409 -3.10 -14.01 -14.49
N ARG A 410 -4.15 -13.37 -15.03
CA ARG A 410 -4.03 -12.46 -16.18
C ARG A 410 -3.20 -11.22 -15.83
N GLU A 411 -1.98 -11.14 -16.38
CA GLU A 411 -0.91 -10.23 -15.97
C GLU A 411 -1.28 -8.74 -15.93
N SER A 412 -2.13 -8.28 -16.86
CA SER A 412 -2.45 -6.86 -17.02
C SER A 412 -3.42 -6.32 -15.96
N THR A 413 -4.27 -7.16 -15.37
CA THR A 413 -5.28 -6.69 -14.41
C THR A 413 -4.69 -6.51 -13.01
N SER A 414 -3.75 -7.38 -12.63
CA SER A 414 -3.11 -7.41 -11.31
C SER A 414 -2.38 -6.10 -11.03
N ARG A 415 -1.50 -5.69 -11.94
CA ARG A 415 -0.67 -4.49 -11.75
C ARG A 415 -1.51 -3.23 -11.55
N ILE A 416 -2.62 -3.09 -12.29
CA ILE A 416 -3.52 -1.94 -12.16
C ILE A 416 -4.14 -1.90 -10.77
N LEU A 417 -4.61 -3.04 -10.28
CA LEU A 417 -5.22 -3.15 -8.94
C LEU A 417 -4.22 -2.76 -7.85
N PHE A 418 -2.93 -3.12 -7.98
CA PHE A 418 -1.94 -2.83 -6.93
C PHE A 418 -1.67 -1.34 -6.81
N HIS A 419 -1.45 -0.66 -7.94
CA HIS A 419 -1.27 0.79 -7.95
C HIS A 419 -2.53 1.53 -7.49
N PHE A 420 -3.72 0.99 -7.80
CA PHE A 420 -5.00 1.57 -7.37
C PHE A 420 -5.21 1.49 -5.86
N VAL A 421 -4.98 0.32 -5.26
CA VAL A 421 -5.11 0.15 -3.80
C VAL A 421 -4.04 0.97 -3.06
N LEU A 422 -2.83 1.06 -3.63
CA LEU A 422 -1.77 1.91 -3.11
C LEU A 422 -2.12 3.41 -3.17
N LEU A 423 -2.74 3.87 -4.27
CA LEU A 423 -3.24 5.24 -4.41
C LEU A 423 -4.32 5.55 -3.36
N LEU A 424 -5.27 4.63 -3.15
CA LEU A 424 -6.31 4.81 -2.13
C LEU A 424 -5.69 4.97 -0.73
N GLY A 425 -4.72 4.11 -0.39
CA GLY A 425 -3.98 4.22 0.86
C GLY A 425 -3.22 5.54 1.02
N LEU A 426 -2.62 6.06 -0.05
CA LEU A 426 -1.95 7.36 -0.04
C LEU A 426 -2.94 8.50 0.25
N ILE A 427 -4.12 8.48 -0.39
CA ILE A 427 -5.16 9.49 -0.19
C ILE A 427 -5.67 9.46 1.26
N THR A 428 -5.85 8.27 1.85
CA THR A 428 -6.26 8.10 3.26
C THR A 428 -5.32 8.80 4.24
N ILE A 429 -4.03 8.91 3.92
CA ILE A 429 -3.03 9.58 4.77
C ILE A 429 -2.83 11.04 4.38
N LEU A 430 -2.79 11.34 3.09
CA LEU A 430 -2.52 12.68 2.59
C LEU A 430 -3.58 13.68 3.03
N LEU A 431 -4.86 13.29 3.02
CA LEU A 431 -5.97 14.19 3.40
C LEU A 431 -5.90 14.60 4.89
N PRO A 432 -5.85 13.67 5.87
CA PRO A 432 -5.66 14.06 7.27
C PRO A 432 -4.36 14.81 7.52
N LEU A 433 -3.26 14.41 6.87
CA LEU A 433 -1.97 15.08 7.06
C LEU A 433 -2.02 16.54 6.60
N LEU A 434 -2.61 16.82 5.44
CA LEU A 434 -2.78 18.18 4.94
C LEU A 434 -3.69 18.99 5.86
N TYR A 435 -4.79 18.39 6.33
CA TYR A 435 -5.70 19.04 7.29
C TYR A 435 -5.00 19.40 8.60
N MET A 436 -4.16 18.51 9.14
CA MET A 436 -3.36 18.76 10.35
C MET A 436 -2.34 19.88 10.14
N VAL A 437 -1.62 19.89 9.01
CA VAL A 437 -0.64 20.95 8.70
C VAL A 437 -1.28 22.34 8.65
N VAL A 438 -2.51 22.43 8.12
CA VAL A 438 -3.24 23.70 7.96
C VAL A 438 -3.94 24.12 9.24
N SER A 439 -4.47 23.18 10.03
CA SER A 439 -5.42 23.49 11.11
C SER A 439 -4.86 23.29 12.52
N ALA A 440 -3.83 22.46 12.69
CA ALA A 440 -3.30 22.15 14.02
C ALA A 440 -2.31 23.23 14.49
N HIS A 441 -2.46 23.61 15.76
CA HIS A 441 -1.52 24.51 16.44
C HIS A 441 -0.26 23.72 16.83
N PRO A 442 0.94 24.16 16.43
CA PRO A 442 2.19 23.54 16.84
C PRO A 442 2.35 23.54 18.37
N SER A 443 3.11 22.58 18.90
CA SER A 443 3.43 22.59 20.32
C SER A 443 4.19 23.87 20.71
N PRO A 444 3.82 24.54 21.82
CA PRO A 444 4.41 25.83 22.19
C PRO A 444 5.85 25.68 22.71
N SER A 445 6.18 24.53 23.29
CA SER A 445 7.44 24.29 23.99
C SER A 445 8.49 23.58 23.12
N CYS A 446 8.12 23.06 21.96
CA CYS A 446 9.00 22.23 21.14
C CYS A 446 8.61 22.21 19.66
N GLY A 447 9.51 21.67 18.85
CA GLY A 447 9.32 21.61 17.40
C GLY A 447 9.80 22.84 16.67
N LEU A 448 9.74 22.76 15.34
CA LEU A 448 10.34 23.75 14.44
C LEU A 448 9.45 24.99 14.22
N PHE A 449 8.17 24.90 14.65
CA PHE A 449 7.11 25.87 14.34
C PHE A 449 6.53 26.57 15.59
N THR A 450 7.23 26.57 16.73
CA THR A 450 6.75 27.11 18.03
C THR A 450 6.21 28.55 17.98
N ASN A 451 6.75 29.39 17.08
CA ASN A 451 6.37 30.80 16.95
C ASN A 451 5.29 31.06 15.88
N HIS A 452 4.67 30.01 15.33
CA HIS A 452 3.63 30.13 14.31
C HIS A 452 2.31 29.57 14.86
N LYS A 453 1.18 30.16 14.45
CA LYS A 453 -0.15 29.67 14.79
C LYS A 453 -0.41 28.32 14.15
N THR A 454 0.08 28.11 12.93
CA THR A 454 -0.01 26.84 12.20
C THR A 454 1.29 26.54 11.49
N SER A 455 1.55 25.26 11.18
CA SER A 455 2.73 24.88 10.40
C SER A 455 2.70 25.52 9.00
N TRP A 456 1.49 25.72 8.43
CA TRP A 456 1.28 26.35 7.13
C TRP A 456 1.65 27.84 7.09
N GLU A 457 1.54 28.57 8.20
CA GLU A 457 1.85 30.01 8.27
C GLU A 457 3.30 30.31 7.85
N ALA A 458 4.23 29.38 8.10
CA ALA A 458 5.63 29.51 7.67
C ALA A 458 5.77 29.63 6.13
N ILE A 459 4.90 28.94 5.37
CA ILE A 459 4.84 29.07 3.91
C ILE A 459 4.19 30.39 3.52
N GLN A 460 3.12 30.80 4.20
CA GLN A 460 2.40 32.03 3.90
C GLN A 460 3.29 33.27 4.03
N ASN A 461 4.08 33.36 5.11
CA ASN A 461 4.99 34.49 5.36
C ASN A 461 6.05 34.65 4.25
N ILE A 462 6.57 33.53 3.72
CA ILE A 462 7.56 33.55 2.62
C ILE A 462 6.87 33.83 1.28
N THR A 463 5.69 33.24 1.06
CA THR A 463 4.91 33.45 -0.17
C THR A 463 4.54 34.92 -0.33
N GLN A 464 4.11 35.58 0.75
CA GLN A 464 3.76 37.00 0.76
C GLN A 464 4.97 37.94 0.58
N SER A 465 6.16 37.53 1.02
CA SER A 465 7.37 38.35 0.90
C SER A 465 8.12 38.15 -0.43
N THR A 466 7.90 37.03 -1.12
CA THR A 466 8.67 36.66 -2.33
C THR A 466 7.89 36.81 -3.64
N LEU A 467 6.56 36.66 -3.64
CA LEU A 467 5.75 36.65 -4.87
C LEU A 467 5.09 38.00 -5.17
N PRO A 468 5.01 38.41 -6.45
CA PRO A 468 4.29 39.62 -6.84
C PRO A 468 2.78 39.48 -6.60
N PHE A 469 2.10 40.60 -6.32
CA PHE A 469 0.67 40.67 -5.98
C PHE A 469 -0.26 39.92 -6.94
N ALA A 470 0.07 39.89 -8.24
CA ALA A 470 -0.70 39.17 -9.26
C ALA A 470 -0.68 37.65 -9.12
N VAL A 471 0.38 37.06 -8.53
CA VAL A 471 0.46 35.62 -8.32
C VAL A 471 -0.19 35.22 -7.00
N LEU A 472 -0.13 36.09 -5.99
CA LEU A 472 -0.84 35.94 -4.72
C LEU A 472 -2.36 35.88 -4.94
N SER A 473 -2.93 36.76 -5.77
CA SER A 473 -4.37 36.74 -6.07
C SER A 473 -4.83 35.48 -6.81
N VAL A 474 -3.99 34.90 -7.67
CA VAL A 474 -4.27 33.63 -8.36
C VAL A 474 -4.17 32.45 -7.40
N LEU A 475 -3.20 32.44 -6.49
CA LEU A 475 -3.07 31.43 -5.43
C LEU A 475 -4.23 31.48 -4.44
N ASP A 476 -4.64 32.67 -4.02
CA ASP A 476 -5.81 32.86 -3.14
C ASP A 476 -7.09 32.41 -3.86
N PHE A 477 -7.22 32.70 -5.15
CA PHE A 477 -8.33 32.20 -5.96
C PHE A 477 -8.33 30.67 -6.08
N LEU A 478 -7.19 30.03 -6.37
CA LEU A 478 -7.05 28.57 -6.47
C LEU A 478 -7.29 27.85 -5.14
N SER A 479 -6.93 28.48 -4.02
CA SER A 479 -7.13 27.93 -2.67
C SER A 479 -8.55 28.16 -2.11
N SER A 480 -9.33 29.03 -2.75
CA SER A 480 -10.70 29.32 -2.34
C SER A 480 -11.66 28.16 -2.62
N GLU A 481 -12.69 28.02 -1.79
CA GLU A 481 -13.76 27.02 -2.00
C GLU A 481 -14.46 27.22 -3.37
N LEU A 482 -14.48 28.45 -3.88
CA LEU A 482 -15.01 28.81 -5.19
C LEU A 482 -14.28 28.11 -6.35
N CYS A 483 -12.95 27.93 -6.28
CA CYS A 483 -12.23 27.19 -7.31
C CYS A 483 -12.62 25.71 -7.34
N GLY A 484 -12.87 25.11 -6.16
CA GLY A 484 -13.38 23.75 -6.05
C GLY A 484 -14.74 23.57 -6.74
N TYR A 485 -15.66 24.52 -6.51
CA TYR A 485 -16.97 24.53 -7.18
C TYR A 485 -16.88 24.74 -8.69
N VAL A 486 -16.04 25.67 -9.15
CA VAL A 486 -15.83 25.96 -10.58
C VAL A 486 -15.20 24.76 -11.30
N LEU A 487 -14.23 24.08 -10.67
CA LEU A 487 -13.60 22.89 -11.23
C LEU A 487 -14.59 21.70 -11.32
N LEU A 488 -15.44 21.52 -10.30
CA LEU A 488 -16.52 20.52 -10.30
C LEU A 488 -17.59 20.81 -11.37
N LEU A 489 -17.88 22.08 -11.64
CA LEU A 489 -18.78 22.51 -12.71
C LEU A 489 -18.16 22.32 -14.10
N LEU A 490 -16.85 22.49 -14.25
CA LEU A 490 -16.12 22.27 -15.51
C LEU A 490 -15.83 20.79 -15.81
N LEU A 491 -15.84 19.92 -14.80
CA LEU A 491 -15.66 18.46 -14.94
C LEU A 491 -16.98 17.70 -15.13
N ARG A 492 -18.12 18.39 -15.10
CA ARG A 492 -19.44 17.86 -15.48
C ARG A 492 -19.64 18.01 -16.98
#